data_AF-A0A9E5I3U8-F1
#
_entry.id   AF-A0A9E5I3U8-F1
#
_cell.length_a   1.000
_cell.length_b   1.000
_cell.length_c   1.000
_cell.angle_alpha   90.00
_cell.angle_beta   90.00
_cell.angle_gamma   90.00
#
_symmetry.space_group_name_H-M   'P 1'
#
loop_
_entity.id
_entity.type
_entity.pdbx_description
1 polymer ?
#
loop_
_entity_poly.entity_id
_entity_poly.type
_entity_poly.pdbx_seq_one_letter_code
_entity_poly.pdbx_strand_id
1 'polypeptide(L)' 'MSTLTSLTALSPLDGRYAKKLDALRPWLSEAAFMQQRVVVEIQWLLALSEAKLANIPKIDSADEAFLLQLASDFSEADA' A
#
# COMPACT_ATOMS: atom_id res chain seq x y z
N MET A 1 2.84 25.52 12.85
CA MET A 1 2.20 24.18 12.94
C MET A 1 2.97 23.36 13.96
N SER A 2 2.29 22.59 14.82
CA SER A 2 2.98 21.72 15.78
C SER A 2 3.46 20.46 15.06
N THR A 3 4.72 20.09 15.25
CA THR A 3 5.29 18.83 14.71
C THR A 3 4.62 17.63 15.38
N LEU A 4 4.25 16.61 14.60
CA LEU A 4 3.68 15.38 15.13
C LEU A 4 4.77 14.60 15.91
N THR A 5 4.50 14.35 17.18
CA THR A 5 5.32 13.54 18.09
C THR A 5 4.39 12.69 18.95
N SER A 6 4.92 11.68 19.64
CA SER A 6 4.11 10.88 20.59
C SER A 6 3.43 11.74 21.67
N LEU A 7 4.03 12.88 22.07
CA LEU A 7 3.48 13.77 23.10
C LEU A 7 2.46 14.77 22.54
N THR A 8 2.57 15.13 21.26
CA THR A 8 1.67 16.08 20.58
C THR A 8 0.59 15.39 19.76
N ALA A 9 0.60 14.05 19.66
CA ALA A 9 -0.42 13.26 19.00
C ALA A 9 -1.80 13.50 19.61
N LEU A 10 -2.80 13.74 18.76
CA LEU A 10 -4.18 13.97 19.19
C LEU A 10 -4.80 12.70 19.81
N SER A 11 -4.57 11.56 19.16
CA SER A 11 -4.99 10.25 19.68
C SER A 11 -3.90 9.66 20.56
N PRO A 12 -4.24 9.12 21.75
CA PRO A 12 -3.26 8.44 22.59
C PRO A 12 -2.81 7.09 21.99
N LEU A 13 -3.51 6.55 20.98
CA LEU A 13 -3.13 5.33 20.27
C LEU A 13 -1.81 5.53 19.52
N ASP A 14 -1.62 6.70 18.91
CA ASP A 14 -0.37 7.08 18.21
C ASP A 14 0.65 7.75 19.14
N GLY A 15 0.24 8.07 20.37
CA GLY A 15 1.07 8.67 21.41
C GLY A 15 1.40 7.70 22.54
N ARG A 16 0.75 7.88 23.69
CA ARG A 16 0.97 7.14 24.95
C ARG A 16 0.97 5.61 24.78
N TYR A 17 0.15 5.08 23.88
CA TYR A 17 -0.04 3.64 23.67
C TYR A 17 0.61 3.11 22.39
N ALA A 18 1.34 3.95 21.64
CA ALA A 18 1.97 3.58 20.36
C ALA A 18 2.75 2.27 20.45
N LYS A 19 3.63 2.14 21.46
CA LYS A 19 4.45 0.93 21.67
C LYS A 19 3.64 -0.36 21.81
N LYS A 20 2.40 -0.29 22.29
CA LYS A 20 1.52 -1.46 22.42
C LYS A 20 0.87 -1.86 21.10
N LEU A 21 0.84 -0.95 20.13
CA LEU A 21 0.12 -1.06 18.87
C LEU A 21 1.05 -1.00 17.65
N ASP A 22 2.38 -0.93 17.83
CA ASP A 22 3.34 -0.84 16.72
C ASP A 22 3.16 -1.99 15.71
N ALA A 23 2.80 -3.19 16.18
CA ALA A 23 2.51 -4.33 15.31
C ALA A 23 1.31 -4.14 14.38
N LEU A 24 0.43 -3.16 14.64
CA LEU A 24 -0.71 -2.81 13.79
C LEU A 24 -0.37 -1.80 12.70
N ARG A 25 0.75 -1.06 12.82
CA ARG A 25 1.14 -0.03 11.84
C ARG A 25 1.27 -0.57 10.41
N PRO A 26 1.84 -1.77 10.17
CA PRO A 26 1.91 -2.35 8.83
C PRO A 26 0.55 -2.72 8.23
N TRP A 27 -0.56 -2.59 8.98
CA TRP A 27 -1.89 -3.01 8.55
C TRP A 27 -2.93 -1.89 8.56
N LEU A 28 -2.85 -0.99 9.55
CA LEU A 28 -3.89 0.01 9.83
C LEU A 28 -3.42 1.47 9.67
N SER A 29 -2.15 1.68 9.32
CA SER A 29 -1.69 3.02 8.99
C SER A 29 -2.20 3.45 7.61
N GLU A 30 -2.16 4.75 7.33
CA GLU A 30 -2.44 5.27 5.99
C GLU A 30 -1.46 4.70 4.96
N ALA A 31 -0.17 4.57 5.31
CA ALA A 31 0.84 3.95 4.44
C ALA A 31 0.49 2.48 4.12
N ALA A 32 0.06 1.70 5.11
CA ALA A 32 -0.41 0.34 4.89
C ALA A 32 -1.66 0.30 4.00
N PHE A 33 -2.61 1.21 4.21
CA PHE A 33 -3.80 1.33 3.37
C PHE A 33 -3.45 1.66 1.92
N MET A 34 -2.54 2.61 1.70
CA MET A 34 -2.06 2.98 0.36
C MET A 34 -1.32 1.82 -0.32
N GLN A 35 -0.45 1.11 0.40
CA GLN A 35 0.21 -0.09 -0.11
C GLN A 35 -0.80 -1.14 -0.59
N GLN A 36 -1.81 -1.45 0.22
CA GLN A 36 -2.81 -2.46 -0.14
C GLN A 36 -3.67 -2.02 -1.34
N ARG A 37 -3.93 -0.73 -1.50
CA ARG A 37 -4.60 -0.21 -2.71
C ARG A 37 -3.76 -0.45 -3.95
N VAL A 38 -2.46 -0.14 -3.91
CA VAL A 38 -1.54 -0.40 -5.03
C VAL A 38 -1.53 -1.88 -5.41
N VAL A 39 -1.44 -2.77 -4.41
CA VAL A 39 -1.51 -4.22 -4.62
C VAL A 39 -2.81 -4.62 -5.34
N VAL A 40 -3.97 -4.14 -4.86
CA VAL A 40 -5.27 -4.48 -5.44
C VAL A 40 -5.40 -3.96 -6.87
N GLU A 41 -5.01 -2.72 -7.14
CA GLU A 41 -5.10 -2.12 -8.48
C GLU A 41 -4.20 -2.87 -9.49
N ILE A 42 -2.99 -3.25 -9.09
CA ILE A 42 -2.07 -4.03 -9.92
C ILE A 42 -2.66 -5.41 -10.21
N GLN A 43 -3.12 -6.12 -9.18
CA GLN A 43 -3.71 -7.45 -9.36
C GLN A 43 -4.99 -7.39 -10.21
N TRP A 44 -5.78 -6.33 -10.05
CA TRP A 44 -6.96 -6.09 -10.87
C TRP A 44 -6.61 -5.88 -12.34
N LEU A 45 -5.59 -5.06 -12.63
CA LEU A 45 -5.11 -4.83 -13.99
C LEU A 45 -4.59 -6.12 -14.64
N LEU A 46 -3.80 -6.92 -13.90
CA LEU A 46 -3.30 -8.21 -14.37
C LEU A 46 -4.47 -9.16 -14.68
N ALA A 47 -5.44 -9.29 -13.76
CA ALA A 47 -6.62 -10.12 -13.94
C ALA A 47 -7.45 -9.70 -15.17
N LEU A 48 -7.61 -8.38 -15.40
CA LEU A 48 -8.28 -7.86 -16.60
C LEU A 48 -7.54 -8.25 -17.89
N SER A 49 -6.20 -8.23 -17.87
CA SER A 49 -5.39 -8.63 -19.02
C SER A 49 -5.51 -10.12 -19.36
N GLU A 50 -5.76 -10.96 -18.35
CA GLU A 50 -5.97 -12.41 -18.51
C GLU A 50 -7.40 -12.78 -18.91
N ALA A 51 -8.37 -11.89 -18.69
CA ALA A 51 -9.80 -12.13 -18.92
C ALA A 51 -10.19 -12.24 -20.42
N LYS A 52 -9.24 -12.12 -21.35
CA LYS A 52 -9.44 -12.22 -22.82
C LYS A 52 -10.53 -11.27 -23.35
N LEU A 53 -10.59 -10.07 -22.79
CA LEU A 53 -11.54 -9.03 -23.20
C LEU A 53 -11.08 -8.40 -24.53
N ALA A 54 -12.03 -8.09 -25.42
CA ALA A 54 -11.73 -7.71 -26.81
C ALA A 54 -10.79 -6.49 -26.96
N ASN A 55 -10.77 -5.58 -25.98
CA ASN A 55 -10.00 -4.34 -26.02
C ASN A 55 -8.95 -4.24 -24.89
N ILE A 56 -8.64 -5.35 -24.22
CA ILE A 56 -7.60 -5.40 -23.20
C ILE A 56 -6.56 -6.41 -23.65
N PRO A 57 -5.39 -5.97 -24.15
CA PRO A 57 -4.34 -6.90 -24.54
C PRO A 57 -3.80 -7.61 -23.31
N LYS A 58 -3.27 -8.81 -23.54
CA LYS A 58 -2.53 -9.54 -22.50
C LYS A 58 -1.26 -8.76 -22.15
N ILE A 59 -1.01 -8.58 -20.85
CA ILE A 59 0.26 -8.04 -20.35
C ILE A 59 1.33 -9.13 -20.47
N ASP A 60 2.53 -8.76 -20.95
CA ASP A 60 3.62 -9.72 -21.07
C ASP A 60 4.30 -10.00 -19.72
N SER A 61 5.12 -11.04 -19.66
CA SER A 61 5.74 -11.47 -18.41
C SER A 61 6.74 -10.45 -17.82
N ALA A 62 7.33 -9.60 -18.66
CA ALA A 62 8.29 -8.60 -18.19
C ALA A 62 7.56 -7.44 -17.52
N ASP A 63 6.48 -6.97 -18.15
CA ASP A 63 5.61 -5.94 -17.59
C ASP A 63 4.87 -6.43 -16.34
N GLU A 64 4.42 -7.68 -16.32
CA GLU A 64 3.83 -8.31 -15.12
C GLU A 64 4.83 -8.33 -13.95
N ALA A 65 6.07 -8.76 -14.19
CA ALA A 65 7.09 -8.78 -13.16
C ALA A 65 7.40 -7.37 -12.64
N PHE A 66 7.46 -6.38 -13.53
CA PHE A 66 7.63 -4.97 -13.16
C PHE A 66 6.49 -4.47 -12.26
N LEU A 67 5.23 -4.75 -12.62
CA LEU A 67 4.07 -4.35 -11.82
C LEU A 67 4.08 -5.02 -10.44
N LEU A 68 4.38 -6.32 -10.36
CA LEU A 68 4.47 -7.01 -9.07
C LEU A 68 5.60 -6.46 -8.21
N GLN A 69 6.73 -6.09 -8.81
CA GLN A 69 7.83 -5.46 -8.10
C GLN A 69 7.46 -4.07 -7.56
N LEU A 70 6.69 -3.28 -8.32
CA LEU A 70 6.21 -1.98 -7.85
C LEU A 70 5.39 -2.10 -6.55
N ALA A 71 4.59 -3.16 -6.42
CA ALA A 71 3.87 -3.45 -5.19
C ALA A 71 4.78 -3.94 -4.04
N SER A 72 5.82 -4.74 -4.33
CA SER A 72 6.73 -5.26 -3.31
C SER A 72 7.67 -4.19 -2.74
N ASP A 73 8.07 -3.26 -3.58
CA ASP A 73 9.06 -2.24 -3.26
C ASP A 73 8.43 -0.96 -2.68
N PHE A 74 7.09 -0.96 -2.51
CA PHE A 74 6.33 0.15 -1.95
C PHE A 74 6.87 0.59 -0.58
N SER A 75 7.06 1.90 -0.41
CA SER A 75 7.64 2.50 0.77
C SER A 75 6.78 3.66 1.32
N GLU A 76 7.14 4.16 2.51
CA GLU A 76 6.47 5.35 3.07
C GLU A 76 6.61 6.61 2.19
N ALA A 77 7.59 6.66 1.28
CA ALA A 77 7.74 7.77 0.34
C ALA A 77 6.71 7.73 -0.80
N ASP A 78 6.07 6.58 -1.01
CA ASP A 78 5.07 6.34 -2.06
C ASP A 78 3.63 6.46 -1.55
N ALA A 79 3.45 6.51 -0.22
CA ALA A 79 2.17 6.67 0.48
C ALA A 79 1.67 8.12 0.44
#